data_AF-A0A7C5J1Y7-F1
#
_entry.id   AF-A0A7C5J1Y7-F1
#
_cell.length_a   1.000
_cell.length_b   1.000
_cell.length_c   1.000
_cell.angle_alpha   90.00
_cell.angle_beta   90.00
_cell.angle_gamma   90.00
#
_symmetry.space_group_name_H-M   'P 1'
#
loop_
_entity.id
_entity.type
_entity.pdbx_description
1 polymer ?
#
loop_
_entity_poly.entity_id
_entity_poly.type
_entity_poly.pdbx_seq_one_letter_code
_entity_poly.pdbx_strand_id
1 'polypeptide(L)'
;MRSFLLCGSLVVATFATPLGCGGNHDRLAKEDTTSTGGTGGAGGDDTTSTSSTGGTGGAGGIVEPPGPTTLTVVNGVVDRDAVRFCFDAYPDPQPGSLPWPGVEGLPYARGTAVVELETLLPADDDVEVIVISGDLPATGGLSCDALATSPPVGVDVFGVGVLPASVFDEEKSLLLVAAGCHGGPGHTHEQEESVCGAGYTETRPNPTIVAGFMSRLGDFDKVAMQFAHASAGLQSAAVKVRPGDVASVSQMATPSWSFGAIAPFPPFDAYSRGMLLDVAQARIELLPSNGPDPFETVSFTEAFGNSNLTLDDVQDGVGITFVGVGAAPAMGTGSWWNAFTFAVVDSDP
;
A
#
# COMPACT_ATOMS: atom_id res chain seq x y z
N MET A 1 -40.87 58.33 -14.26
CA MET A 1 -40.26 57.32 -15.15
C MET A 1 -39.65 56.23 -14.28
N ARG A 2 -40.13 55.00 -14.45
CA ARG A 2 -39.76 53.80 -13.68
C ARG A 2 -38.60 53.10 -14.39
N SER A 3 -37.61 52.61 -13.64
CA SER A 3 -36.81 51.43 -14.03
C SER A 3 -36.25 50.79 -12.76
N PHE A 4 -36.78 49.60 -12.45
CA PHE A 4 -36.24 48.66 -11.47
C PHE A 4 -35.55 47.55 -12.26
N LEU A 5 -34.25 47.35 -12.05
CA LEU A 5 -33.47 46.26 -12.62
C LEU A 5 -33.45 45.10 -11.60
N LEU A 6 -34.09 43.99 -11.94
CA LEU A 6 -33.97 42.72 -11.21
C LEU A 6 -32.83 41.92 -11.86
N CYS A 7 -31.77 41.66 -11.09
CA CYS A 7 -30.72 40.72 -11.46
C CYS A 7 -31.09 39.36 -10.82
N GLY A 8 -31.51 38.40 -11.65
CA GLY A 8 -31.84 37.05 -11.21
C GLY A 8 -30.59 36.18 -11.20
N SER A 9 -30.20 35.71 -10.02
CA SER A 9 -29.15 34.70 -9.86
C SER A 9 -29.71 33.32 -10.21
N LEU A 10 -29.21 32.73 -11.29
CA LEU A 10 -29.46 31.35 -11.67
C LEU A 10 -28.50 30.45 -10.87
N VAL A 11 -29.00 29.77 -9.85
CA VAL A 11 -28.26 28.73 -9.11
C VAL A 11 -28.38 27.44 -9.92
N VAL A 12 -27.30 27.03 -10.57
CA VAL A 12 -27.18 25.71 -11.21
C VAL A 12 -26.64 24.75 -10.17
N ALA A 13 -27.52 23.89 -9.63
CA ALA A 13 -27.13 22.79 -8.75
C ALA A 13 -26.60 21.64 -9.62
N THR A 14 -25.28 21.50 -9.68
CA THR A 14 -24.62 20.38 -10.33
C THR A 14 -24.66 19.18 -9.39
N PHE A 15 -25.54 18.22 -9.65
CA PHE A 15 -25.55 16.93 -8.97
C PHE A 15 -24.35 16.11 -9.45
N ALA A 16 -23.30 16.01 -8.63
CA ALA A 16 -22.22 15.07 -8.83
C ALA A 16 -22.72 13.67 -8.46
N THR A 17 -22.88 12.80 -9.44
CA THR A 17 -23.07 11.36 -9.20
C THR A 17 -21.72 10.75 -8.85
N PRO A 18 -21.58 10.04 -7.72
CA PRO A 18 -20.36 9.29 -7.44
C PRO A 18 -20.25 8.16 -8.46
N LEU A 19 -19.30 8.28 -9.39
CA LEU A 19 -18.81 7.12 -10.14
C LEU A 19 -17.97 6.31 -9.16
N GLY A 20 -18.63 5.47 -8.37
CA GLY A 20 -17.97 4.50 -7.52
C GLY A 20 -17.21 3.52 -8.42
N CYS A 21 -15.88 3.54 -8.34
CA CYS A 21 -15.05 2.47 -8.86
C CYS A 21 -15.44 1.20 -8.10
N GLY A 22 -16.21 0.30 -8.74
CA GLY A 22 -16.53 -1.00 -8.18
C GLY A 22 -15.28 -1.87 -8.15
N GLY A 23 -14.49 -1.75 -7.09
CA GLY A 23 -13.52 -2.77 -6.72
C GLY A 23 -14.29 -4.06 -6.43
N ASN A 24 -13.89 -5.17 -7.04
CA ASN A 24 -14.51 -6.45 -6.74
C ASN A 24 -14.04 -6.91 -5.35
N HIS A 25 -14.88 -6.70 -4.33
CA HIS A 25 -14.62 -7.09 -2.93
C HIS A 25 -14.56 -8.62 -2.75
N ASP A 26 -15.03 -9.40 -3.73
CA ASP A 26 -15.00 -10.87 -3.69
C ASP A 26 -13.57 -11.43 -3.61
N ARG A 27 -12.55 -10.66 -3.99
CA ARG A 27 -11.14 -11.10 -3.89
C ARG A 27 -10.65 -11.30 -2.45
N LEU A 28 -11.34 -10.73 -1.46
CA LEU A 28 -11.04 -10.92 -0.04
C LEU A 28 -12.03 -11.85 0.65
N ALA A 29 -13.15 -12.18 0.00
CA ALA A 29 -14.15 -13.07 0.57
C ALA A 29 -13.62 -14.51 0.61
N LYS A 30 -13.96 -15.21 1.70
CA LYS A 30 -13.69 -16.64 1.85
C LYS A 30 -14.47 -17.41 0.79
N GLU A 31 -13.79 -17.95 -0.23
CA GLU A 31 -14.42 -18.93 -1.11
C GLU A 31 -14.56 -20.26 -0.34
N ASP A 32 -15.80 -20.74 -0.15
CA ASP A 32 -16.17 -22.01 0.51
C ASP A 32 -15.71 -23.27 -0.26
N THR A 33 -14.63 -23.17 -1.01
CA THR A 33 -14.06 -24.29 -1.76
C THR A 33 -13.08 -25.06 -0.89
N THR A 34 -13.42 -26.31 -0.62
CA THR A 34 -12.57 -27.38 -0.06
C THR A 34 -11.42 -27.79 -1.01
N SER A 35 -10.90 -26.85 -1.82
CA SER A 35 -9.79 -27.06 -2.75
C SER A 35 -8.56 -26.27 -2.34
N THR A 36 -7.46 -27.01 -2.23
CA THR A 36 -6.07 -26.62 -1.99
C THR A 36 -5.63 -25.37 -2.77
N GLY A 37 -5.10 -24.36 -2.05
CA GLY A 37 -4.15 -23.36 -2.56
C GLY A 37 -4.69 -22.34 -3.56
N GLY A 38 -5.30 -21.26 -3.05
CA GLY A 38 -5.55 -20.05 -3.84
C GLY A 38 -4.23 -19.38 -4.21
N THR A 39 -3.83 -19.47 -5.46
CA THR A 39 -2.82 -18.59 -6.05
C THR A 39 -3.34 -17.16 -5.98
N GLY A 40 -2.74 -16.32 -5.14
CA GLY A 40 -2.95 -14.87 -5.15
C GLY A 40 -2.71 -14.36 -6.57
N GLY A 41 -3.80 -14.07 -7.27
CA GLY A 41 -3.79 -13.80 -8.69
C GLY A 41 -3.17 -12.44 -9.00
N ALA A 42 -1.91 -12.44 -9.38
CA ALA A 42 -1.38 -11.41 -10.27
C ALA A 42 -2.18 -11.49 -11.58
N GLY A 43 -3.00 -10.48 -11.86
CA GLY A 43 -3.69 -10.36 -13.14
C GLY A 43 -2.68 -10.04 -14.23
N GLY A 44 -2.08 -11.08 -14.81
CA GLY A 44 -1.19 -10.98 -15.96
C GLY A 44 -1.98 -11.10 -17.26
N ASP A 45 -1.81 -10.13 -18.17
CA ASP A 45 -2.23 -10.22 -19.55
C ASP A 45 -1.49 -11.36 -20.26
N ASP A 46 -2.25 -12.26 -20.89
CA ASP A 46 -1.77 -13.37 -21.71
C ASP A 46 -0.97 -12.85 -22.92
N THR A 47 0.36 -12.83 -22.81
CA THR A 47 1.26 -12.77 -23.96
C THR A 47 2.24 -13.94 -23.95
N THR A 48 2.02 -14.83 -24.91
CA THR A 48 2.81 -16.03 -25.19
C THR A 48 4.29 -15.73 -25.37
N SER A 49 5.14 -16.22 -24.47
CA SER A 49 6.53 -16.51 -24.80
C SER A 49 7.05 -17.74 -24.04
N THR A 50 7.63 -18.65 -24.83
CA THR A 50 8.14 -19.97 -24.48
C THR A 50 9.51 -19.92 -23.81
N SER A 51 9.66 -20.52 -22.63
CA SER A 51 10.76 -21.45 -22.25
C SER A 51 10.76 -21.72 -20.72
N SER A 52 10.00 -22.74 -20.29
CA SER A 52 9.96 -23.20 -18.90
C SER A 52 10.83 -24.44 -18.70
N THR A 53 11.85 -24.33 -17.87
CA THR A 53 12.53 -25.46 -17.23
C THR A 53 11.54 -26.14 -16.29
N GLY A 54 11.33 -27.45 -16.47
CA GLY A 54 10.32 -28.21 -15.74
C GLY A 54 10.63 -28.36 -14.25
N GLY A 55 9.78 -27.76 -13.42
CA GLY A 55 9.63 -28.08 -12.01
C GLY A 55 8.40 -28.97 -11.82
N THR A 56 8.59 -30.12 -11.20
CA THR A 56 7.55 -31.13 -10.92
C THR A 56 6.49 -30.53 -10.00
N GLY A 57 5.28 -30.28 -10.53
CA GLY A 57 4.14 -29.76 -9.77
C GLY A 57 3.68 -30.74 -8.70
N GLY A 58 4.08 -30.50 -7.45
CA GLY A 58 3.50 -31.13 -6.27
C GLY A 58 2.23 -30.39 -5.89
N ALA A 59 1.10 -31.11 -5.79
CA ALA A 59 -0.21 -30.58 -5.38
C ALA A 59 -0.29 -30.20 -3.88
N GLY A 60 0.84 -29.87 -3.24
CA GLY A 60 0.87 -29.31 -1.90
C GLY A 60 0.79 -27.80 -2.02
N GLY A 61 -0.36 -27.22 -1.71
CA GLY A 61 -0.45 -25.77 -1.55
C GLY A 61 0.56 -25.30 -0.50
N ILE A 62 1.07 -24.08 -0.67
CA ILE A 62 1.91 -23.43 0.33
C ILE A 62 1.05 -23.22 1.58
N VAL A 63 1.47 -23.78 2.71
CA VAL A 63 0.76 -23.67 4.00
C VAL A 63 1.50 -22.68 4.88
N GLU A 64 0.86 -21.55 5.18
CA GLU A 64 1.39 -20.55 6.10
C GLU A 64 1.42 -21.09 7.54
N PRO A 65 2.49 -20.81 8.31
CA PRO A 65 2.51 -21.05 9.75
C PRO A 65 1.32 -20.38 10.46
N PRO A 66 0.63 -21.08 11.39
CA PRO A 66 -0.44 -20.47 12.17
C PRO A 66 0.12 -19.43 13.15
N GLY A 67 -0.70 -18.44 13.50
CA GLY A 67 -0.34 -17.38 14.45
C GLY A 67 -1.44 -16.31 14.53
N PRO A 68 -1.43 -15.44 15.55
CA PRO A 68 -2.48 -14.45 15.74
C PRO A 68 -2.58 -13.52 14.53
N THR A 69 -3.77 -13.03 14.18
CA THR A 69 -3.89 -12.02 13.13
C THR A 69 -3.17 -10.74 13.55
N THR A 70 -2.34 -10.19 12.67
CA THR A 70 -1.69 -8.89 12.87
C THR A 70 -2.06 -7.97 11.71
N LEU A 71 -2.09 -6.65 11.96
CA LEU A 71 -2.35 -5.65 10.92
C LEU A 71 -1.22 -4.65 10.88
N THR A 72 -0.55 -4.55 9.74
CA THR A 72 0.44 -3.52 9.46
C THR A 72 -0.16 -2.50 8.51
N VAL A 73 -0.11 -1.23 8.88
CA VAL A 73 -0.62 -0.12 8.08
C VAL A 73 0.55 0.72 7.57
N VAL A 74 0.53 1.08 6.29
CA VAL A 74 1.54 1.91 5.62
C VAL A 74 0.87 3.14 4.99
N ASN A 75 1.50 4.31 5.15
CA ASN A 75 1.13 5.50 4.41
C ASN A 75 1.91 5.59 3.10
N GLY A 76 1.23 5.40 1.97
CA GLY A 76 1.73 5.63 0.61
C GLY A 76 0.99 6.74 -0.13
N VAL A 77 0.24 7.61 0.56
CA VAL A 77 -0.45 8.76 -0.04
C VAL A 77 0.62 9.77 -0.46
N VAL A 78 0.86 9.85 -1.77
CA VAL A 78 2.08 10.47 -2.30
C VAL A 78 2.12 11.98 -2.09
N ASP A 79 0.98 12.64 -1.98
CA ASP A 79 0.85 14.09 -1.83
C ASP A 79 0.60 14.57 -0.39
N ARG A 80 0.89 13.71 0.59
CA ARG A 80 0.72 13.99 2.02
C ARG A 80 1.90 13.50 2.83
N ASP A 81 2.48 14.40 3.62
CA ASP A 81 3.61 14.06 4.50
C ASP A 81 3.21 13.12 5.65
N ALA A 82 1.95 13.14 6.06
CA ALA A 82 1.38 12.24 7.04
C ALA A 82 -0.13 12.05 6.84
N VAL A 83 -0.64 10.91 7.28
CA VAL A 83 -2.09 10.60 7.26
C VAL A 83 -2.53 9.93 8.56
N ARG A 84 -3.83 10.02 8.86
CA ARG A 84 -4.50 9.21 9.89
C ARG A 84 -5.53 8.31 9.21
N PHE A 85 -5.97 7.29 9.92
CA PHE A 85 -6.88 6.27 9.49
C PHE A 85 -8.04 6.20 10.47
N CYS A 86 -9.24 6.01 9.97
CA CYS A 86 -10.35 5.51 10.76
C CYS A 86 -10.73 4.13 10.27
N PHE A 87 -11.07 3.27 11.22
CA PHE A 87 -11.54 1.91 11.01
C PHE A 87 -12.93 1.84 11.62
N ASP A 88 -13.93 2.24 10.84
CA ASP A 88 -15.31 2.32 11.32
C ASP A 88 -16.10 1.08 10.88
N ALA A 89 -17.07 0.67 11.69
CA ALA A 89 -18.01 -0.38 11.31
C ALA A 89 -18.78 0.00 10.05
N TYR A 90 -18.97 -0.94 9.15
CA TYR A 90 -19.71 -0.78 7.91
C TYR A 90 -20.91 -1.74 7.90
N PRO A 91 -22.12 -1.29 7.51
CA PRO A 91 -22.46 0.04 6.99
C PRO A 91 -22.80 1.09 8.07
N ASP A 92 -22.80 0.70 9.35
CA ASP A 92 -23.27 1.53 10.45
C ASP A 92 -22.09 1.98 11.35
N PRO A 93 -21.47 3.16 11.10
CA PRO A 93 -20.26 3.58 11.79
C PRO A 93 -20.47 3.71 13.30
N GLN A 94 -19.50 3.18 14.07
CA GLN A 94 -19.52 3.24 15.52
C GLN A 94 -19.17 4.66 16.00
N PRO A 95 -20.01 5.31 16.83
CA PRO A 95 -19.75 6.66 17.29
C PRO A 95 -18.55 6.71 18.24
N GLY A 96 -17.70 7.73 18.08
CA GLY A 96 -16.63 8.02 19.04
C GLY A 96 -15.33 7.27 18.83
N SER A 97 -15.19 6.46 17.77
CA SER A 97 -13.90 5.94 17.31
C SER A 97 -12.97 7.13 17.04
N LEU A 98 -11.70 7.05 17.47
CA LEU A 98 -10.72 8.10 17.24
C LEU A 98 -9.81 7.70 16.09
N PRO A 99 -9.39 8.64 15.23
CA PRO A 99 -8.46 8.30 14.16
C PRO A 99 -7.12 7.82 14.72
N TRP A 100 -6.50 6.90 14.00
CA TRP A 100 -5.22 6.28 14.33
C TRP A 100 -4.18 6.56 13.22
N PRO A 101 -2.89 6.78 13.52
CA PRO A 101 -2.34 6.96 14.85
C PRO A 101 -2.76 8.32 15.42
N GLY A 102 -2.09 8.80 16.47
CA GLY A 102 -2.35 10.12 17.06
C GLY A 102 -2.27 11.29 16.07
N VAL A 103 -2.44 12.51 16.58
CA VAL A 103 -2.57 13.73 15.75
C VAL A 103 -1.39 14.04 14.82
N GLU A 104 -0.20 13.48 15.08
CA GLU A 104 0.96 13.62 14.18
C GLU A 104 0.80 12.80 12.87
N GLY A 105 -0.10 11.81 12.86
CA GLY A 105 -0.29 10.90 11.74
C GLY A 105 0.85 9.89 11.56
N LEU A 106 0.66 9.02 10.57
CA LEU A 106 1.66 8.10 10.05
C LEU A 106 2.41 8.80 8.91
N PRO A 107 3.72 9.08 9.06
CA PRO A 107 4.50 9.75 8.02
C PRO A 107 4.51 9.00 6.68
N TYR A 108 4.71 9.72 5.59
CA TYR A 108 4.86 9.15 4.26
C TYR A 108 5.96 8.08 4.23
N ALA A 109 5.69 7.00 3.49
CA ALA A 109 6.54 5.81 3.38
C ALA A 109 6.90 5.16 4.72
N ARG A 110 6.09 5.36 5.76
CA ARG A 110 6.24 4.69 7.05
C ARG A 110 5.15 3.65 7.26
N GLY A 111 5.56 2.51 7.81
CA GLY A 111 4.68 1.44 8.24
C GLY A 111 4.70 1.26 9.75
N THR A 112 3.57 0.87 10.33
CA THR A 112 3.52 0.43 11.73
C THR A 112 2.51 -0.68 11.90
N ALA A 113 2.88 -1.67 12.71
CA ALA A 113 1.94 -2.66 13.20
C ALA A 113 0.95 -1.97 14.15
N VAL A 114 -0.32 -2.35 14.03
CA VAL A 114 -1.38 -1.99 14.97
C VAL A 114 -1.22 -2.87 16.19
N VAL A 115 -1.00 -2.23 17.34
CA VAL A 115 -1.02 -2.89 18.65
C VAL A 115 -2.47 -2.94 19.12
N GLU A 116 -2.90 -4.07 19.70
CA GLU A 116 -4.26 -4.28 20.23
C GLU A 116 -5.35 -4.05 19.17
N LEU A 117 -5.36 -4.89 18.13
CA LEU A 117 -6.29 -4.82 17.00
C LEU A 117 -7.76 -4.75 17.45
N GLU A 118 -8.09 -5.46 18.53
CA GLU A 118 -9.42 -5.51 19.15
C GLU A 118 -9.89 -4.18 19.74
N THR A 119 -8.98 -3.22 19.95
CA THR A 119 -9.32 -1.86 20.42
C THR A 119 -9.54 -0.89 19.27
N LEU A 120 -8.95 -1.19 18.10
CA LEU A 120 -9.01 -0.34 16.92
C LEU A 120 -10.16 -0.73 15.99
N LEU A 121 -10.41 -2.03 15.83
CA LEU A 121 -11.41 -2.54 14.91
C LEU A 121 -12.75 -2.82 15.62
N PRO A 122 -13.88 -2.55 14.95
CA PRO A 122 -15.17 -3.05 15.43
C PRO A 122 -15.17 -4.58 15.38
N ALA A 123 -15.80 -5.21 16.39
CA ALA A 123 -15.93 -6.66 16.45
C ALA A 123 -17.05 -7.13 15.51
N ASP A 124 -16.82 -8.22 14.78
CA ASP A 124 -17.79 -8.92 13.93
C ASP A 124 -18.38 -8.13 12.73
N ASP A 125 -18.03 -6.85 12.56
CA ASP A 125 -18.49 -5.98 11.48
C ASP A 125 -17.43 -5.82 10.37
N ASP A 126 -17.89 -5.62 9.14
CA ASP A 126 -17.02 -5.16 8.06
C ASP A 126 -16.44 -3.79 8.42
N VAL A 127 -15.23 -3.49 7.96
CA VAL A 127 -14.50 -2.28 8.37
C VAL A 127 -14.36 -1.34 7.18
N GLU A 128 -15.03 -0.19 7.23
CA GLU A 128 -14.73 0.92 6.32
C GLU A 128 -13.42 1.59 6.76
N VAL A 129 -12.48 1.65 5.83
CA VAL A 129 -11.21 2.34 6.01
C VAL A 129 -11.34 3.74 5.45
N ILE A 130 -11.09 4.74 6.29
CA ILE A 130 -11.13 6.15 5.91
C ILE A 130 -9.73 6.73 6.14
N VAL A 131 -9.20 7.45 5.16
CA VAL A 131 -7.91 8.14 5.27
C VAL A 131 -8.14 9.64 5.46
N ILE A 132 -7.46 10.20 6.45
CA ILE A 132 -7.54 11.60 6.85
C ILE A 132 -6.17 12.25 6.63
N SER A 133 -6.15 13.43 6.01
CA SER A 133 -4.92 14.16 5.71
C SER A 133 -5.08 15.67 5.83
N GLY A 134 -4.00 16.43 5.57
CA GLY A 134 -4.01 17.90 5.59
C GLY A 134 -3.62 18.44 6.95
N ASP A 135 -4.41 19.35 7.52
CA ASP A 135 -4.18 19.94 8.85
C ASP A 135 -4.53 18.94 9.98
N LEU A 136 -3.69 17.91 10.15
CA LEU A 136 -3.90 16.87 11.16
C LEU A 136 -4.02 17.39 12.60
N PRO A 137 -3.27 18.42 13.06
CA PRO A 137 -3.50 19.03 14.38
C PRO A 137 -4.94 19.49 14.62
N ALA A 138 -5.66 19.96 13.59
CA ALA A 138 -7.05 20.38 13.69
C ALA A 138 -8.03 19.21 13.98
N THR A 139 -7.57 17.96 13.84
CA THR A 139 -8.37 16.75 14.10
C THR A 139 -8.29 16.27 15.57
N GLY A 140 -7.59 17.00 16.44
CA GLY A 140 -7.39 16.63 17.84
C GLY A 140 -8.70 16.47 18.63
N GLY A 141 -8.94 15.25 19.13
CA GLY A 141 -10.12 14.91 19.95
C GLY A 141 -11.43 14.76 19.16
N LEU A 142 -11.40 14.91 17.84
CA LEU A 142 -12.55 14.61 16.97
C LEU A 142 -12.60 13.11 16.69
N SER A 143 -13.80 12.55 16.70
CA SER A 143 -14.05 11.18 16.30
C SER A 143 -14.11 11.03 14.79
N CYS A 144 -13.98 9.80 14.31
CA CYS A 144 -14.04 9.45 12.90
C CYS A 144 -15.38 9.84 12.27
N ASP A 145 -16.51 9.58 12.95
CA ASP A 145 -17.85 9.96 12.50
C ASP A 145 -18.00 11.50 12.37
N ALA A 146 -17.42 12.26 13.30
CA ALA A 146 -17.43 13.71 13.25
C ALA A 146 -16.59 14.25 12.08
N LEU A 147 -15.41 13.66 11.85
CA LEU A 147 -14.52 14.03 10.74
C LEU A 147 -15.11 13.67 9.38
N ALA A 148 -15.73 12.49 9.25
CA ALA A 148 -16.42 12.07 8.02
C ALA A 148 -17.61 12.97 7.68
N THR A 149 -18.32 13.48 8.69
CA THR A 149 -19.50 14.33 8.50
C THR A 149 -19.17 15.80 8.27
N SER A 150 -18.22 16.35 9.04
CA SER A 150 -17.91 17.78 9.06
C SER A 150 -16.42 18.01 9.36
N PRO A 151 -15.53 17.72 8.39
CA PRO A 151 -14.11 17.90 8.60
C PRO A 151 -13.76 19.38 8.82
N PRO A 152 -12.78 19.70 9.69
CA PRO A 152 -12.23 21.04 9.81
C PRO A 152 -11.70 21.58 8.47
N VAL A 153 -11.61 22.91 8.36
CA VAL A 153 -11.01 23.54 7.18
C VAL A 153 -9.55 23.08 7.03
N GLY A 154 -9.19 22.62 5.83
CA GLY A 154 -7.84 22.13 5.54
C GLY A 154 -7.61 20.66 5.91
N VAL A 155 -8.64 19.96 6.40
CA VAL A 155 -8.62 18.51 6.59
C VAL A 155 -9.38 17.84 5.45
N ASP A 156 -8.75 16.87 4.82
CA ASP A 156 -9.39 16.03 3.80
C ASP A 156 -9.68 14.64 4.37
N VAL A 157 -10.83 14.09 4.02
CA VAL A 157 -11.33 12.80 4.53
C VAL A 157 -11.89 11.99 3.36
N PHE A 158 -11.37 10.78 3.17
CA PHE A 158 -11.77 9.89 2.07
C PHE A 158 -11.98 8.46 2.56
N GLY A 159 -13.17 7.89 2.31
CA GLY A 159 -13.37 6.44 2.39
C GLY A 159 -12.66 5.76 1.22
N VAL A 160 -11.79 4.81 1.52
CA VAL A 160 -10.89 4.18 0.53
C VAL A 160 -11.19 2.72 0.26
N GLY A 161 -12.03 2.09 1.09
CA GLY A 161 -12.51 0.72 0.87
C GLY A 161 -13.14 0.13 2.11
N VAL A 162 -13.77 -1.03 1.94
CA VAL A 162 -14.33 -1.84 3.03
C VAL A 162 -13.61 -3.18 3.06
N LEU A 163 -13.11 -3.56 4.23
CA LEU A 163 -12.50 -4.85 4.52
C LEU A 163 -13.55 -5.77 5.17
N PRO A 164 -13.77 -6.98 4.63
CA PRO A 164 -14.69 -7.92 5.25
C PRO A 164 -14.24 -8.32 6.66
N ALA A 165 -15.15 -8.46 7.62
CA ALA A 165 -14.83 -8.89 8.99
C ALA A 165 -13.99 -10.19 9.01
N SER A 166 -14.31 -11.12 8.12
CA SER A 166 -13.66 -12.42 8.03
C SER A 166 -12.16 -12.36 7.77
N VAL A 167 -11.62 -11.26 7.20
CA VAL A 167 -10.16 -11.17 6.95
C VAL A 167 -9.37 -11.10 8.26
N PHE A 168 -10.00 -10.65 9.34
CA PHE A 168 -9.37 -10.53 10.65
C PHE A 168 -9.38 -11.85 11.44
N ASP A 169 -10.14 -12.84 11.01
CA ASP A 169 -10.23 -14.18 11.63
C ASP A 169 -9.25 -15.21 11.04
N GLU A 170 -8.53 -14.88 9.96
CA GLU A 170 -7.78 -15.86 9.14
C GLU A 170 -6.38 -16.22 9.70
N GLU A 171 -6.02 -15.78 10.91
CA GLU A 171 -4.71 -16.03 11.53
C GLU A 171 -3.55 -15.61 10.60
N LYS A 172 -3.65 -14.44 9.96
CA LYS A 172 -2.69 -13.92 8.95
C LYS A 172 -2.03 -12.61 9.38
N SER A 173 -0.87 -12.35 8.80
CA SER A 173 -0.26 -11.02 8.83
C SER A 173 -0.82 -10.18 7.70
N LEU A 174 -1.68 -9.21 8.03
CA LEU A 174 -2.34 -8.32 7.09
C LEU A 174 -1.45 -7.11 6.80
N LEU A 175 -1.36 -6.72 5.53
CA LEU A 175 -0.81 -5.45 5.09
C LEU A 175 -1.93 -4.58 4.53
N LEU A 176 -2.02 -3.34 5.00
CA LEU A 176 -2.87 -2.31 4.43
C LEU A 176 -2.03 -1.07 4.09
N VAL A 177 -2.14 -0.59 2.86
CA VAL A 177 -1.39 0.57 2.37
C VAL A 177 -2.38 1.57 1.80
N ALA A 178 -2.48 2.76 2.39
CA ALA A 178 -3.15 3.87 1.72
C ALA A 178 -2.27 4.35 0.55
N ALA A 179 -2.85 4.55 -0.62
CA ALA A 179 -2.14 4.88 -1.85
C ALA A 179 -2.89 5.91 -2.69
N GLY A 180 -2.22 6.47 -3.70
CA GLY A 180 -2.78 7.49 -4.59
C GLY A 180 -2.61 8.90 -4.04
N CYS A 181 -3.43 9.84 -4.52
CA CYS A 181 -3.40 11.25 -4.12
C CYS A 181 -4.73 11.72 -3.53
N HIS A 182 -4.64 12.50 -2.46
CA HIS A 182 -5.79 13.18 -1.85
C HIS A 182 -6.15 14.48 -2.59
N GLY A 183 -5.22 15.04 -3.37
CA GLY A 183 -5.39 16.25 -4.17
C GLY A 183 -5.52 17.51 -3.32
N GLY A 184 -6.20 18.51 -3.89
CA GLY A 184 -6.46 19.79 -3.23
C GLY A 184 -5.90 21.01 -3.96
N PRO A 185 -6.31 22.23 -3.57
CA PRO A 185 -5.93 23.45 -4.26
C PRO A 185 -4.42 23.60 -4.48
N GLY A 186 -4.00 23.75 -5.74
CA GLY A 186 -2.60 23.86 -6.14
C GLY A 186 -1.91 22.52 -6.47
N HIS A 187 -2.58 21.39 -6.32
CA HIS A 187 -2.05 20.06 -6.68
C HIS A 187 -2.23 19.76 -8.18
N THR A 188 -1.77 20.69 -9.01
CA THR A 188 -1.79 20.55 -10.49
C THR A 188 -0.36 20.45 -11.02
N HIS A 189 -0.12 19.53 -11.94
CA HIS A 189 1.18 19.44 -12.63
C HIS A 189 1.02 18.73 -13.99
N GLU A 190 1.89 19.01 -14.97
CA GLU A 190 1.85 18.31 -16.27
C GLU A 190 2.15 16.80 -16.18
N GLN A 191 2.70 16.35 -15.05
CA GLN A 191 3.02 14.95 -14.75
C GLN A 191 2.13 14.37 -13.63
N GLU A 192 1.00 14.98 -13.31
CA GLU A 192 0.17 14.58 -12.17
C GLU A 192 -0.32 13.13 -12.25
N GLU A 193 -0.59 12.58 -13.44
CA GLU A 193 -0.93 11.16 -13.60
C GLU A 193 0.27 10.23 -13.37
N SER A 194 1.50 10.67 -13.70
CA SER A 194 2.71 9.90 -13.38
C SER A 194 3.01 9.91 -11.88
N VAL A 195 2.45 10.87 -11.13
CA VAL A 195 2.58 10.95 -9.67
C VAL A 195 1.48 10.14 -9.00
N CYS A 196 0.23 10.45 -9.34
CA CYS A 196 -0.95 9.97 -8.62
C CYS A 196 -1.59 8.74 -9.25
N GLY A 197 -1.16 8.33 -10.44
CA GLY A 197 -1.82 7.32 -11.26
C GLY A 197 -2.87 7.89 -12.21
N ALA A 198 -3.32 7.04 -13.13
CA ALA A 198 -4.21 7.43 -14.22
C ALA A 198 -5.54 8.02 -13.72
N GLY A 199 -6.00 9.09 -14.38
CA GLY A 199 -7.31 9.70 -14.12
C GLY A 199 -7.35 10.67 -12.93
N TYR A 200 -6.24 10.86 -12.22
CA TYR A 200 -6.10 11.91 -11.22
C TYR A 200 -6.23 13.29 -11.85
N THR A 201 -6.94 14.17 -11.16
CA THR A 201 -6.85 15.63 -11.34
C THR A 201 -7.01 16.28 -9.96
N GLU A 202 -6.62 17.55 -9.83
CA GLU A 202 -6.83 18.33 -8.61
C GLU A 202 -8.27 18.26 -8.03
N THR A 203 -9.29 18.18 -8.90
CA THR A 203 -10.72 18.11 -8.51
C THR A 203 -11.28 16.70 -8.48
N ARG A 204 -10.48 15.71 -8.88
CA ARG A 204 -10.81 14.29 -8.88
C ARG A 204 -9.64 13.53 -8.26
N PRO A 205 -9.47 13.62 -6.93
CA PRO A 205 -8.47 12.83 -6.23
C PRO A 205 -8.79 11.34 -6.37
N ASN A 206 -7.79 10.51 -6.15
CA ASN A 206 -7.88 9.06 -6.36
C ASN A 206 -7.25 8.25 -5.21
N PRO A 207 -7.53 8.58 -3.93
CA PRO A 207 -7.05 7.76 -2.83
C PRO A 207 -7.65 6.37 -2.90
N THR A 208 -6.85 5.37 -2.55
CA THR A 208 -7.24 3.97 -2.59
C THR A 208 -6.46 3.18 -1.53
N ILE A 209 -6.75 1.88 -1.41
CA ILE A 209 -5.99 0.95 -0.57
C ILE A 209 -5.44 -0.21 -1.39
N VAL A 210 -4.23 -0.61 -1.02
CA VAL A 210 -3.70 -1.94 -1.32
C VAL A 210 -3.79 -2.76 -0.04
N ALA A 211 -4.49 -3.88 -0.08
CA ALA A 211 -4.63 -4.78 1.06
C ALA A 211 -4.31 -6.22 0.64
N GLY A 212 -3.64 -6.96 1.51
CA GLY A 212 -3.33 -8.37 1.27
C GLY A 212 -2.55 -9.01 2.41
N PHE A 213 -2.20 -10.29 2.23
CA PHE A 213 -1.48 -11.08 3.23
C PHE A 213 0.03 -11.02 3.00
N MET A 214 0.78 -10.81 4.08
CA MET A 214 2.21 -11.07 4.13
C MET A 214 2.43 -12.53 4.58
N SER A 215 3.43 -13.17 4.01
CA SER A 215 3.81 -14.55 4.33
C SER A 215 4.66 -14.57 5.59
N ARG A 216 4.38 -15.54 6.46
CA ARG A 216 5.16 -15.90 7.65
C ARG A 216 6.21 -16.97 7.37
N LEU A 217 6.23 -17.51 6.15
CA LEU A 217 7.26 -18.47 5.77
C LEU A 217 8.64 -17.82 5.82
N GLY A 218 9.48 -18.40 6.67
CA GLY A 218 10.91 -18.12 6.74
C GLY A 218 11.71 -19.40 6.60
N ASP A 219 12.96 -19.26 6.19
CA ASP A 219 13.99 -20.30 6.27
C ASP A 219 15.06 -19.79 7.24
N PHE A 220 15.42 -20.60 8.23
CA PHE A 220 16.40 -20.24 9.26
C PHE A 220 17.79 -19.90 8.71
N ASP A 221 18.08 -20.27 7.46
CA ASP A 221 19.35 -19.98 6.79
C ASP A 221 19.23 -18.84 5.76
N LYS A 222 18.04 -18.22 5.61
CA LYS A 222 17.75 -17.20 4.59
C LYS A 222 17.00 -15.99 5.13
N VAL A 223 17.16 -14.86 4.47
CA VAL A 223 16.29 -13.69 4.67
C VAL A 223 15.10 -13.84 3.74
N ALA A 224 13.90 -13.94 4.29
CA ALA A 224 12.67 -13.99 3.50
C ALA A 224 12.24 -12.56 3.11
N MET A 225 12.01 -12.32 1.82
CA MET A 225 11.64 -10.98 1.31
C MET A 225 10.39 -11.03 0.45
N GLN A 226 9.45 -10.13 0.71
CA GLN A 226 8.31 -9.87 -0.17
C GLN A 226 8.26 -8.41 -0.63
N PHE A 227 7.53 -8.16 -1.70
CA PHE A 227 7.41 -6.86 -2.34
C PHE A 227 5.94 -6.54 -2.58
N ALA A 228 5.44 -5.48 -1.96
CA ALA A 228 4.07 -5.00 -2.12
C ALA A 228 4.05 -3.72 -2.97
N HIS A 229 3.26 -3.70 -4.04
CA HIS A 229 3.19 -2.55 -4.96
C HIS A 229 2.03 -1.61 -4.60
N ALA A 230 2.33 -0.42 -4.12
CA ALA A 230 1.34 0.59 -3.75
C ALA A 230 1.59 1.98 -4.37
N SER A 231 2.53 2.11 -5.31
CA SER A 231 2.71 3.33 -6.10
C SER A 231 1.71 3.37 -7.27
N ALA A 232 0.72 4.26 -7.23
CA ALA A 232 -0.28 4.38 -8.30
C ALA A 232 0.31 4.95 -9.62
N GLY A 233 1.39 5.74 -9.53
CA GLY A 233 2.12 6.27 -10.68
C GLY A 233 3.04 5.26 -11.36
N LEU A 234 3.42 4.19 -10.67
CA LEU A 234 4.26 3.13 -11.22
C LEU A 234 3.41 2.08 -11.97
N GLN A 235 3.77 1.84 -13.23
CA GLN A 235 3.24 0.71 -14.00
C GLN A 235 3.87 -0.63 -13.56
N SER A 236 3.44 -1.75 -14.14
CA SER A 236 4.07 -3.05 -13.87
C SER A 236 5.59 -3.02 -14.08
N ALA A 237 6.32 -3.56 -13.11
CA ALA A 237 7.77 -3.71 -13.14
C ALA A 237 8.17 -5.15 -12.80
N ALA A 238 9.46 -5.44 -12.95
CA ALA A 238 10.10 -6.58 -12.33
C ALA A 238 11.00 -6.09 -11.19
N VAL A 239 11.17 -6.92 -10.15
CA VAL A 239 11.99 -6.59 -8.99
C VAL A 239 13.16 -7.56 -8.93
N LYS A 240 14.37 -7.00 -8.86
CA LYS A 240 15.58 -7.76 -8.50
C LYS A 240 16.16 -7.24 -7.20
N VAL A 241 16.86 -8.13 -6.49
CA VAL A 241 17.67 -7.77 -5.31
C VAL A 241 19.14 -7.97 -5.67
N ARG A 242 19.97 -6.96 -5.42
CA ARG A 242 21.43 -7.02 -5.60
C ARG A 242 22.12 -6.89 -4.24
N PRO A 243 23.00 -7.84 -3.85
CA PRO A 243 23.86 -7.72 -2.68
C PRO A 243 24.77 -6.49 -2.75
N GLY A 244 25.26 -6.02 -1.60
CA GLY A 244 26.04 -4.79 -1.47
C GLY A 244 27.49 -4.86 -1.91
N ASP A 245 27.76 -5.44 -3.07
CA ASP A 245 29.08 -5.40 -3.71
C ASP A 245 28.95 -5.14 -5.22
N VAL A 246 29.91 -4.42 -5.78
CA VAL A 246 29.92 -4.00 -7.20
C VAL A 246 30.00 -5.18 -8.17
N ALA A 247 30.52 -6.33 -7.73
CA ALA A 247 30.62 -7.54 -8.56
C ALA A 247 29.43 -8.49 -8.38
N SER A 248 28.50 -8.20 -7.47
CA SER A 248 27.36 -9.07 -7.19
C SER A 248 26.33 -9.04 -8.31
N VAL A 249 25.82 -10.22 -8.65
CA VAL A 249 24.76 -10.39 -9.65
C VAL A 249 23.40 -10.28 -8.97
N SER A 250 22.54 -9.40 -9.48
CA SER A 250 21.17 -9.28 -9.01
C SER A 250 20.38 -10.55 -9.30
N GLN A 251 19.59 -11.01 -8.34
CA GLN A 251 18.66 -12.13 -8.51
C GLN A 251 17.24 -11.60 -8.69
N MET A 252 16.47 -12.24 -9.55
CA MET A 252 15.06 -11.91 -9.77
C MET A 252 14.24 -12.35 -8.57
N ALA A 253 13.59 -11.40 -7.91
CA ALA A 253 12.65 -11.68 -6.81
C ALA A 253 11.23 -11.85 -7.34
N THR A 254 10.77 -10.94 -8.20
CA THR A 254 9.49 -11.09 -8.91
C THR A 254 9.58 -10.58 -10.34
N PRO A 255 9.21 -11.38 -11.36
CA PRO A 255 9.26 -10.96 -12.77
C PRO A 255 8.09 -10.04 -13.18
N SER A 256 7.02 -10.00 -12.38
CA SER A 256 5.85 -9.14 -12.62
C SER A 256 5.32 -8.64 -11.28
N TRP A 257 5.34 -7.33 -11.13
CA TRP A 257 4.97 -6.60 -9.94
C TRP A 257 4.14 -5.40 -10.37
N SER A 258 2.83 -5.52 -10.25
CA SER A 258 1.84 -4.52 -10.64
C SER A 258 1.14 -3.95 -9.41
N PHE A 259 0.51 -2.79 -9.54
CA PHE A 259 -0.28 -2.18 -8.46
C PHE A 259 -1.22 -3.18 -7.77
N GLY A 260 -1.15 -3.24 -6.44
CA GLY A 260 -1.92 -4.17 -5.61
C GLY A 260 -1.27 -5.54 -5.39
N ALA A 261 -0.20 -5.89 -6.11
CA ALA A 261 0.47 -7.17 -5.95
C ALA A 261 1.34 -7.22 -4.69
N ILE A 262 1.30 -8.33 -3.96
CA ILE A 262 2.26 -8.72 -2.93
C ILE A 262 2.92 -10.01 -3.41
N ALA A 263 4.22 -9.95 -3.71
CA ALA A 263 4.93 -11.04 -4.38
C ALA A 263 6.43 -11.07 -4.02
N PRO A 264 7.10 -12.21 -4.15
CA PRO A 264 6.52 -13.52 -4.45
C PRO A 264 5.81 -14.13 -3.24
N PHE A 265 5.01 -15.16 -3.49
CA PHE A 265 4.43 -16.03 -2.47
C PHE A 265 4.72 -17.48 -2.91
N PRO A 266 5.68 -18.19 -2.30
CA PRO A 266 6.35 -17.88 -1.04
C PRO A 266 7.35 -16.72 -1.18
N PRO A 267 7.84 -16.13 -0.08
CA PRO A 267 8.81 -15.04 -0.11
C PRO A 267 10.09 -15.41 -0.86
N PHE A 268 10.75 -14.40 -1.41
CA PHE A 268 12.05 -14.55 -2.02
C PHE A 268 13.09 -14.86 -0.95
N ASP A 269 13.77 -15.99 -1.08
CA ASP A 269 14.68 -16.57 -0.08
C ASP A 269 16.05 -16.93 -0.66
N ALA A 270 16.46 -16.29 -1.77
CA ALA A 270 17.70 -16.67 -2.45
C ALA A 270 18.95 -16.34 -1.61
N TYR A 271 18.88 -15.34 -0.73
CA TYR A 271 20.01 -14.83 0.03
C TYR A 271 19.92 -15.17 1.50
N SER A 272 21.04 -15.66 2.06
CA SER A 272 21.26 -15.52 3.50
C SER A 272 21.74 -14.11 3.82
N ARG A 273 21.69 -13.75 5.10
CA ARG A 273 22.19 -12.48 5.61
C ARG A 273 23.67 -12.28 5.26
N GLY A 274 24.46 -13.35 5.31
CA GLY A 274 25.87 -13.34 4.89
C GLY A 274 26.04 -13.11 3.38
N MET A 275 25.12 -13.60 2.55
CA MET A 275 25.15 -13.43 1.09
C MET A 275 24.76 -12.03 0.62
N LEU A 276 24.03 -11.26 1.43
CA LEU A 276 23.74 -9.85 1.15
C LEU A 276 24.99 -8.94 1.28
N LEU A 277 26.09 -9.47 1.82
CA LEU A 277 27.37 -8.78 2.00
C LEU A 277 27.19 -7.49 2.84
N ASP A 278 27.59 -6.34 2.31
CA ASP A 278 27.30 -5.04 2.92
C ASP A 278 25.82 -4.70 2.73
N VAL A 279 25.00 -5.06 3.72
CA VAL A 279 23.55 -4.82 3.68
C VAL A 279 23.21 -3.35 3.51
N ALA A 280 24.03 -2.40 3.96
CA ALA A 280 23.77 -0.99 3.74
C ALA A 280 23.85 -0.60 2.24
N GLN A 281 24.65 -1.34 1.46
CA GLN A 281 24.84 -1.14 0.03
C GLN A 281 23.99 -2.10 -0.84
N ALA A 282 23.30 -3.08 -0.24
CA ALA A 282 22.35 -3.92 -0.95
C ALA A 282 21.23 -3.05 -1.56
N ARG A 283 20.68 -3.50 -2.69
CA ARG A 283 19.78 -2.68 -3.53
C ARG A 283 18.59 -3.47 -4.01
N ILE A 284 17.48 -2.76 -4.13
CA ILE A 284 16.28 -3.19 -4.86
C ILE A 284 16.32 -2.49 -6.21
N GLU A 285 16.23 -3.26 -7.28
CA GLU A 285 16.28 -2.78 -8.65
C GLU A 285 14.92 -2.99 -9.29
N LEU A 286 14.33 -1.92 -9.82
CA LEU A 286 13.10 -2.00 -10.60
C LEU A 286 13.44 -1.96 -12.09
N LEU A 287 12.94 -2.94 -12.82
CA LEU A 287 13.18 -3.10 -14.25
C LEU A 287 11.84 -3.02 -15.00
N PRO A 288 11.82 -2.51 -16.24
CA PRO A 288 10.65 -2.67 -17.08
C PRO A 288 10.40 -4.18 -17.26
N SER A 289 9.15 -4.63 -17.34
CA SER A 289 8.84 -6.07 -17.43
C SER A 289 9.58 -6.81 -18.57
N ASN A 290 10.01 -6.09 -19.62
CA ASN A 290 10.76 -6.65 -20.76
C ASN A 290 12.18 -6.03 -20.94
N GLY A 291 12.68 -5.26 -19.97
CA GLY A 291 13.94 -4.52 -20.07
C GLY A 291 15.07 -5.13 -19.23
N PRO A 292 16.33 -5.10 -19.71
CA PRO A 292 17.47 -5.61 -18.92
C PRO A 292 17.99 -4.59 -17.89
N ASP A 293 17.77 -3.29 -18.14
CA ASP A 293 18.33 -2.21 -17.35
C ASP A 293 17.31 -1.70 -16.31
N PRO A 294 17.74 -1.50 -15.05
CA PRO A 294 16.87 -0.92 -14.05
C PRO A 294 16.60 0.56 -14.36
N PHE A 295 15.35 0.97 -14.21
CA PHE A 295 14.96 2.38 -14.29
C PHE A 295 14.91 3.05 -12.91
N GLU A 296 14.94 2.25 -11.85
CA GLU A 296 15.07 2.72 -10.46
C GLU A 296 15.98 1.79 -9.65
N THR A 297 16.71 2.34 -8.69
CA THR A 297 17.54 1.55 -7.79
C THR A 297 17.55 2.18 -6.40
N VAL A 298 16.89 1.51 -5.46
CA VAL A 298 16.78 1.97 -4.07
C VAL A 298 17.72 1.13 -3.20
N SER A 299 18.60 1.80 -2.45
CA SER A 299 19.46 1.09 -1.49
C SER A 299 18.67 0.65 -0.25
N PHE A 300 19.11 -0.40 0.43
CA PHE A 300 18.51 -0.81 1.71
C PHE A 300 18.64 0.31 2.75
N THR A 301 19.76 1.04 2.78
CA THR A 301 19.90 2.21 3.68
C THR A 301 18.77 3.23 3.46
N GLU A 302 18.42 3.51 2.20
CA GLU A 302 17.34 4.43 1.85
C GLU A 302 15.97 3.85 2.22
N ALA A 303 15.68 2.60 1.86
CA ALA A 303 14.41 1.95 2.18
C ALA A 303 14.15 1.88 3.69
N PHE A 304 15.15 1.48 4.47
CA PHE A 304 15.04 1.41 5.93
C PHE A 304 15.03 2.80 6.60
N GLY A 305 15.47 3.86 5.91
CA GLY A 305 15.43 5.22 6.41
C GLY A 305 14.02 5.71 6.75
N ASN A 306 12.98 5.11 6.15
CA ASN A 306 11.57 5.42 6.40
C ASN A 306 10.87 4.37 7.29
N SER A 307 11.59 3.36 7.78
CA SER A 307 11.03 2.25 8.53
C SER A 307 11.17 2.41 10.05
N ASN A 308 10.41 1.61 10.81
CA ASN A 308 10.68 1.34 12.21
C ASN A 308 11.71 0.23 12.42
N LEU A 309 11.99 -0.55 11.37
CA LEU A 309 13.07 -1.52 11.34
C LEU A 309 14.39 -0.84 10.99
N THR A 310 15.46 -1.52 11.33
CA THR A 310 16.84 -1.13 11.06
C THR A 310 17.51 -2.18 10.20
N LEU A 311 18.69 -1.86 9.65
CA LEU A 311 19.48 -2.82 8.88
C LEU A 311 19.95 -4.03 9.72
N ASP A 312 19.94 -3.92 11.05
CA ASP A 312 20.26 -5.01 11.98
C ASP A 312 19.13 -6.05 12.06
N ASP A 313 17.90 -5.67 11.67
CA ASP A 313 16.74 -6.58 11.62
C ASP A 313 16.74 -7.45 10.36
N VAL A 314 17.60 -7.15 9.39
CA VAL A 314 17.87 -8.05 8.26
C VAL A 314 18.68 -9.24 8.78
N GLN A 315 18.00 -10.35 9.09
CA GLN A 315 18.60 -11.56 9.64
C GLN A 315 18.03 -12.82 8.98
N ASP A 316 18.79 -13.92 9.03
CA ASP A 316 18.29 -15.21 8.58
C ASP A 316 17.13 -15.68 9.47
N GLY A 317 16.10 -16.28 8.87
CA GLY A 317 14.85 -16.66 9.54
C GLY A 317 13.84 -15.52 9.71
N VAL A 318 14.19 -14.27 9.37
CA VAL A 318 13.28 -13.12 9.47
C VAL A 318 12.65 -12.80 8.11
N GLY A 319 11.35 -12.53 8.12
CA GLY A 319 10.56 -12.13 6.95
C GLY A 319 10.38 -10.61 6.88
N ILE A 320 10.79 -9.98 5.78
CA ILE A 320 10.67 -8.53 5.58
C ILE A 320 9.85 -8.26 4.32
N THR A 321 8.92 -7.31 4.40
CA THR A 321 8.14 -6.86 3.25
C THR A 321 8.53 -5.43 2.87
N PHE A 322 8.94 -5.25 1.61
CA PHE A 322 9.22 -3.95 1.00
C PHE A 322 7.97 -3.44 0.28
N VAL A 323 7.43 -2.31 0.72
CA VAL A 323 6.21 -1.71 0.16
C VAL A 323 6.60 -0.50 -0.69
N GLY A 324 6.53 -0.65 -2.01
CA GLY A 324 6.85 0.44 -2.95
C GLY A 324 5.72 1.46 -3.02
N VAL A 325 6.02 2.71 -2.69
CA VAL A 325 5.06 3.83 -2.64
C VAL A 325 5.62 5.05 -3.35
N GLY A 326 4.75 5.98 -3.72
CA GLY A 326 5.13 7.28 -4.27
C GLY A 326 4.82 7.49 -5.75
N ALA A 327 5.44 8.53 -6.32
CA ALA A 327 5.34 8.84 -7.74
C ALA A 327 5.95 7.74 -8.61
N ALA A 328 5.82 7.83 -9.93
CA ALA A 328 6.56 6.96 -10.84
C ALA A 328 8.07 7.08 -10.56
N PRO A 329 8.83 5.97 -10.62
CA PRO A 329 10.26 6.05 -10.37
C PRO A 329 11.01 6.94 -11.37
N ALA A 330 12.22 7.37 -10.99
CA ALA A 330 12.96 8.50 -11.57
C ALA A 330 12.28 9.88 -11.46
N MET A 331 11.02 9.97 -11.01
CA MET A 331 10.45 11.24 -10.56
C MET A 331 10.96 11.55 -9.16
N GLY A 332 11.77 12.60 -9.05
CA GLY A 332 12.14 13.14 -7.74
C GLY A 332 10.95 13.77 -7.02
N THR A 333 11.20 14.21 -5.79
CA THR A 333 10.23 14.98 -4.99
C THR A 333 9.83 16.25 -5.74
N GLY A 334 8.52 16.49 -5.82
CA GLY A 334 7.96 17.68 -6.46
C GLY A 334 7.60 18.77 -5.47
N SER A 335 6.80 19.74 -5.93
CA SER A 335 6.31 20.82 -5.08
C SER A 335 5.22 20.38 -4.11
N TRP A 336 4.50 19.29 -4.42
CA TRP A 336 3.38 18.79 -3.62
C TRP A 336 3.36 17.26 -3.47
N TRP A 337 4.34 16.55 -4.03
CA TRP A 337 4.39 15.09 -4.01
C TRP A 337 5.74 14.56 -3.56
N ASN A 338 5.73 13.36 -2.99
CA ASN A 338 6.90 12.63 -2.56
C ASN A 338 7.47 11.74 -3.67
N ALA A 339 8.80 11.58 -3.68
CA ALA A 339 9.47 10.66 -4.59
C ALA A 339 9.08 9.20 -4.33
N PHE A 340 9.30 8.34 -5.33
CA PHE A 340 9.22 6.90 -5.14
C PHE A 340 10.21 6.42 -4.07
N THR A 341 9.77 5.53 -3.19
CA THR A 341 10.64 4.85 -2.23
C THR A 341 9.99 3.55 -1.74
N PHE A 342 10.66 2.83 -0.83
CA PHE A 342 10.08 1.69 -0.15
C PHE A 342 9.87 2.01 1.33
N ALA A 343 8.66 1.76 1.83
CA ALA A 343 8.48 1.47 3.26
C ALA A 343 8.94 0.03 3.51
N VAL A 344 9.54 -0.22 4.67
CA VAL A 344 9.96 -1.57 5.06
C VAL A 344 9.20 -1.96 6.33
N VAL A 345 8.60 -3.14 6.33
CA VAL A 345 7.84 -3.65 7.47
C VAL A 345 8.20 -5.10 7.76
N ASP A 346 7.99 -5.51 9.02
CA ASP A 346 8.06 -6.92 9.40
C ASP A 346 6.89 -7.66 8.74
N SER A 347 7.17 -8.84 8.18
CA SER A 347 6.13 -9.69 7.59
C SER A 347 5.33 -10.43 8.66
N ASP A 348 5.86 -10.54 9.88
CA ASP A 348 5.21 -11.16 11.03
C ASP A 348 5.51 -10.38 12.34
N PRO A 349 4.98 -9.15 12.50
CA PRO A 349 5.26 -8.27 13.64
C PRO A 349 4.66 -8.74 14.98
#